data_AF-A0A660SL00-F1
#
_entry.id   AF-A0A660SL00-F1
#
_cell.length_a   1.000
_cell.length_b   1.000
_cell.length_c   1.000
_cell.angle_alpha   90.00
_cell.angle_beta   90.00
_cell.angle_gamma   90.00
#
_symmetry.space_group_name_H-M   'P 1'
#
loop_
_entity.id
_entity.type
_entity.pdbx_description
1 polymer ?
#
loop_
_entity_poly.entity_id
_entity_poly.type
_entity_poly.pdbx_seq_one_letter_code
_entity_poly.pdbx_strand_id
1 'polypeptide(L)'
;MFAVVRIKGFQYLVKPGDEIIIPARIGKEGEEIKLGEVLLYQDDGELHVGRPVLDDVEVKGKIVQTGRMDKILVFKYKRKKNYRRLTGHRQDFSRVRISEIVAH
;
A
#
# COMPACT_ATOMS: atom_id res chain seq x y z
N MET A 1 9.93 -13.79 10.19
CA MET A 1 9.06 -13.82 9.01
C MET A 1 8.70 -12.42 8.50
N PHE A 2 8.95 -12.11 7.22
CA PHE A 2 8.43 -10.90 6.54
C PHE A 2 8.20 -11.18 5.05
N ALA A 3 7.39 -10.34 4.40
CA ALA A 3 7.15 -10.41 2.97
C ALA A 3 7.30 -9.04 2.29
N VAL A 4 7.61 -9.03 1.00
CA VAL A 4 7.50 -7.83 0.15
C VAL A 4 6.29 -8.02 -0.75
N VAL A 5 5.31 -7.14 -0.61
CA VAL A 5 4.05 -7.20 -1.36
C VAL A 5 3.97 -6.04 -2.34
N ARG A 6 3.56 -6.33 -3.57
CA ARG A 6 3.21 -5.33 -4.57
C ARG A 6 1.71 -5.06 -4.56
N ILE A 7 1.33 -3.82 -4.27
CA ILE A 7 -0.06 -3.38 -4.34
C ILE A 7 -0.18 -1.99 -4.95
N LYS A 8 -1.09 -1.85 -5.92
CA LYS A 8 -1.39 -0.58 -6.62
C LYS A 8 -0.14 0.16 -7.12
N GLY A 9 0.86 -0.58 -7.59
CA GLY A 9 2.10 -0.03 -8.14
C GLY A 9 3.19 0.31 -7.12
N PHE A 10 2.93 0.12 -5.83
CA PHE A 10 3.90 0.30 -4.75
C PHE A 10 4.31 -1.04 -4.14
N GLN A 11 5.51 -1.07 -3.55
CA GLN A 11 6.01 -2.24 -2.83
C GLN A 11 6.15 -1.90 -1.35
N TYR A 12 5.74 -2.84 -0.50
CA TYR A 12 5.78 -2.70 0.95
C TYR A 12 6.47 -3.91 1.57
N LEU A 13 7.41 -3.64 2.47
CA LEU A 13 7.90 -4.64 3.40
C LEU A 13 6.89 -4.76 4.55
N VAL A 14 6.39 -5.97 4.78
CA VAL A 14 5.35 -6.23 5.76
C VAL A 14 5.71 -7.37 6.69
N LYS A 15 5.36 -7.21 7.97
CA LYS A 15 5.38 -8.26 8.99
C LYS A 15 3.98 -8.45 9.58
N PRO A 16 3.66 -9.63 10.14
CA PRO A 16 2.42 -9.81 10.88
C PRO A 16 2.31 -8.76 12.01
N GLY A 17 1.16 -8.08 12.10
CA GLY A 17 0.91 -7.00 13.05
C GLY A 17 1.24 -5.58 12.55
N ASP A 18 1.96 -5.43 11.44
CA ASP A 18 2.27 -4.10 10.89
C ASP A 18 1.03 -3.40 10.33
N GLU A 19 1.05 -2.06 10.32
CA GLU A 19 0.06 -1.24 9.63
C GLU A 19 0.69 -0.51 8.45
N ILE A 20 0.12 -0.70 7.26
CA ILE A 20 0.55 -0.02 6.04
C ILE A 20 -0.53 0.92 5.51
N ILE A 21 -0.09 2.01 4.89
CA ILE A 21 -0.96 2.97 4.22
C ILE A 21 -0.78 2.82 2.72
N ILE A 22 -1.87 2.46 2.05
CA ILE A 22 -1.92 2.28 0.60
C ILE A 22 -2.63 3.48 0.00
N PRO A 23 -2.06 4.15 -1.02
CA PRO A 23 -2.61 5.39 -1.60
C PRO A 23 -3.79 5.13 -2.57
N ALA A 24 -4.73 4.27 -2.17
CA ALA A 24 -5.95 3.97 -2.90
C ALA A 24 -7.05 3.49 -1.93
N ARG A 25 -8.31 3.50 -2.39
CA ARG A 25 -9.42 2.81 -1.72
C ARG A 25 -9.48 1.35 -2.20
N ILE A 26 -9.33 0.40 -1.28
CA ILE A 26 -9.21 -1.04 -1.62
C ILE A 26 -10.46 -1.83 -1.24
N GLY A 27 -11.21 -1.36 -0.25
CA GLY A 27 -12.43 -2.03 0.24
C GLY A 27 -13.12 -1.18 1.31
N LYS A 28 -13.98 -1.79 2.10
CA LYS A 28 -14.66 -1.14 3.23
C LYS A 28 -13.87 -1.30 4.52
N GLU A 29 -14.10 -0.40 5.47
CA GLU A 29 -13.52 -0.53 6.82
C GLU A 29 -14.02 -1.80 7.50
N GLY A 30 -13.11 -2.54 8.13
CA GLY A 30 -13.39 -3.80 8.81
C GLY A 30 -13.35 -5.05 7.92
N GLU A 31 -13.21 -4.90 6.61
CA GLU A 31 -13.12 -6.02 5.66
C GLU A 31 -11.74 -6.69 5.69
N GLU A 32 -11.73 -8.01 5.61
CA GLU A 32 -10.50 -8.81 5.42
C GLU A 32 -10.18 -8.92 3.94
N ILE A 33 -8.93 -8.67 3.59
CA ILE A 33 -8.45 -8.67 2.21
C ILE A 33 -7.16 -9.47 2.08
N LYS A 34 -7.03 -10.12 0.93
CA LYS A 34 -5.79 -10.70 0.44
C LYS A 34 -4.97 -9.59 -0.22
N LEU A 35 -3.74 -9.41 0.24
CA LEU A 35 -2.88 -8.30 -0.14
C LEU A 35 -2.01 -8.67 -1.35
N GLY A 36 -2.43 -8.21 -2.53
CA GLY A 36 -1.58 -8.07 -3.72
C GLY A 36 -0.78 -9.31 -4.13
N GLU A 37 0.28 -9.09 -4.90
CA GLU A 37 1.21 -10.14 -5.30
C GLU A 37 2.42 -10.12 -4.37
N VAL A 38 2.85 -11.29 -3.92
CA VAL A 38 4.05 -11.43 -3.08
C VAL A 38 5.28 -11.58 -3.99
N LEU A 39 6.29 -10.74 -3.77
CA LEU A 39 7.53 -10.75 -4.55
C LEU A 39 8.66 -11.50 -3.83
N LEU A 40 8.65 -11.42 -2.51
CA LEU A 40 9.68 -11.98 -1.65
C LEU A 40 9.06 -12.39 -0.34
N TYR A 41 9.50 -13.52 0.18
CA TYR A 41 9.12 -14.03 1.49
C TYR A 41 10.36 -14.57 2.19
N GLN A 42 10.54 -14.20 3.46
CA GLN A 42 11.61 -14.73 4.28
C GLN A 42 11.02 -15.39 5.52
N ASP A 43 11.39 -16.65 5.74
CA ASP A 43 11.06 -17.40 6.94
C ASP A 43 12.30 -18.07 7.53
N ASP A 44 12.53 -17.84 8.82
CA ASP A 44 13.61 -18.43 9.65
C ASP A 44 14.99 -18.69 8.99
N GLY A 45 15.38 -17.83 8.05
CA GLY A 45 16.70 -17.86 7.39
C GLY A 45 16.65 -18.28 5.92
N GLU A 46 15.56 -18.88 5.46
CA GLU A 46 15.32 -19.17 4.06
C GLU A 46 14.66 -17.97 3.36
N LEU A 47 15.23 -17.58 2.22
CA LEU A 47 14.76 -16.46 1.41
C LEU A 47 14.19 -16.98 0.10
N HIS A 48 12.88 -16.84 -0.05
CA HIS A 48 12.18 -17.14 -1.28
C HIS A 48 12.04 -15.86 -2.09
N VAL A 49 12.59 -15.87 -3.30
CA VAL A 49 12.55 -14.72 -4.23
C VAL A 49 11.76 -15.12 -5.46
N GLY A 50 10.65 -14.43 -5.69
CA GLY A 50 9.79 -14.64 -6.85
C GLY A 50 10.49 -14.23 -8.16
N ARG A 51 10.25 -15.01 -9.22
CA ARG A 51 10.70 -14.70 -10.58
C ARG A 51 9.53 -14.94 -11.56
N PRO A 52 8.52 -14.06 -11.64
CA PRO A 52 8.44 -12.68 -11.12
C PRO A 52 7.67 -12.49 -9.80
N VAL A 53 6.86 -13.46 -9.37
CA VAL A 53 6.05 -13.46 -8.15
C VAL A 53 6.17 -14.81 -7.45
N LEU A 54 5.76 -14.90 -6.18
CA LEU A 54 5.60 -16.15 -5.44
C LEU A 54 4.10 -16.46 -5.38
N ASP A 55 3.68 -17.55 -6.03
CA ASP A 55 2.27 -17.95 -6.09
C ASP A 55 1.82 -18.71 -4.83
N ASP A 56 2.76 -19.35 -4.13
CA ASP A 56 2.50 -20.19 -2.96
C ASP A 56 2.46 -19.39 -1.65
N VAL A 57 2.63 -18.05 -1.70
CA VAL A 57 2.63 -17.20 -0.51
C VAL A 57 1.51 -16.18 -0.58
N GLU A 58 0.71 -16.12 0.48
CA GLU A 58 -0.41 -15.20 0.60
C GLU A 58 -0.27 -14.32 1.85
N VAL A 59 -0.50 -13.01 1.70
CA VAL A 59 -0.55 -12.08 2.82
C VAL A 59 -1.99 -11.66 3.07
N LYS A 60 -2.50 -11.89 4.28
CA LYS A 60 -3.84 -11.46 4.69
C LYS A 60 -3.77 -10.27 5.61
N GLY A 61 -4.71 -9.35 5.46
CA GLY A 61 -4.83 -8.18 6.32
C GLY A 61 -6.26 -7.69 6.44
N LYS A 62 -6.47 -6.78 7.39
CA LYS A 62 -7.76 -6.15 7.66
C LYS A 62 -7.68 -4.66 7.40
N ILE A 63 -8.67 -4.11 6.71
CA ILE A 63 -8.78 -2.67 6.49
C ILE A 63 -9.21 -2.01 7.81
N VAL A 64 -8.32 -1.22 8.40
CA VAL A 64 -8.57 -0.49 9.65
C VAL A 64 -9.31 0.82 9.37
N GLN A 65 -8.91 1.53 8.32
CA GLN A 65 -9.43 2.85 8.02
C GLN A 65 -9.37 3.13 6.52
N THR A 66 -10.36 3.84 5.99
CA THR A 66 -10.31 4.42 4.65
C THR A 66 -10.60 5.92 4.72
N GLY A 67 -9.90 6.71 3.93
CA GLY A 67 -10.06 8.16 4.03
C GLY A 67 -9.38 8.91 2.91
N ARG A 68 -9.28 10.22 3.11
CA ARG A 68 -8.52 11.12 2.24
C ARG A 68 -7.40 11.74 3.04
N MET A 69 -6.20 11.73 2.49
CA MET A 69 -5.02 12.36 3.06
C MET A 69 -5.22 13.87 3.20
N ASP A 70 -4.24 14.51 3.83
CA ASP A 70 -4.19 15.95 3.95
C ASP A 70 -4.18 16.64 2.60
N LYS A 71 -4.73 17.86 2.57
CA LYS A 71 -4.85 18.63 1.33
C LYS A 71 -3.50 19.19 0.93
N ILE A 72 -3.03 18.75 -0.23
CA ILE A 72 -1.84 19.31 -0.88
C ILE A 72 -2.29 20.45 -1.79
N LEU A 73 -1.71 21.63 -1.61
CA LEU A 73 -1.95 22.80 -2.45
C LEU A 73 -0.85 22.91 -3.51
N VAL A 74 -1.25 22.85 -4.78
CA VAL A 74 -0.37 23.06 -5.93
C VAL A 74 -0.60 24.47 -6.46
N PHE A 75 0.38 25.34 -6.24
CA PHE A 75 0.38 26.71 -6.76
C PHE A 75 1.27 26.80 -8.00
N LYS A 76 0.72 27.34 -9.09
CA LYS A 76 1.45 27.61 -10.34
C LYS A 76 1.39 29.10 -10.63
N TYR A 77 2.54 29.73 -10.85
CA TYR A 77 2.64 31.17 -11.15
C TYR A 77 3.64 31.43 -12.28
N LYS A 78 3.31 32.34 -13.19
CA LYS A 78 4.26 32.87 -14.18
C LYS A 78 4.27 34.39 -14.11
N ARG A 79 5.46 34.94 -13.83
CA ARG A 79 5.68 36.38 -13.69
C ARG A 79 5.37 37.11 -15.00
N LYS A 80 4.76 38.30 -14.91
CA LYS A 80 4.41 39.18 -16.05
C LYS A 80 3.52 38.55 -17.14
N LYS A 81 2.89 37.40 -16.89
CA LYS A 81 1.99 36.72 -17.83
C LYS A 81 0.54 36.62 -17.33
N ASN A 82 0.20 37.34 -16.26
CA ASN A 82 -1.09 37.25 -15.56
C ASN A 82 -1.57 35.81 -15.33
N TYR A 83 -0.64 34.89 -15.06
CA TYR A 83 -0.93 33.48 -14.86
C TYR A 83 -0.63 33.11 -13.42
N ARG A 84 -1.70 32.80 -12.68
CA ARG A 84 -1.67 32.21 -11.35
C ARG A 84 -2.79 31.19 -11.23
N ARG A 85 -2.50 30.00 -10.73
CA ARG A 85 -3.48 28.94 -10.45
C ARG A 85 -3.16 28.30 -9.11
N LEU A 86 -4.17 28.07 -8.30
CA LEU A 86 -4.09 27.32 -7.05
C LEU A 86 -5.06 26.15 -7.15
N THR A 87 -4.56 24.92 -7.00
CA THR A 87 -5.37 23.70 -7.06
C THR A 87 -5.09 22.86 -5.83
N GLY A 88 -6.13 22.33 -5.19
CA GLY A 88 -5.98 21.38 -4.10
C GLY A 88 -6.12 19.95 -4.58
N HIS A 89 -5.27 19.05 -4.08
CA HIS A 89 -5.41 17.60 -4.24
C HIS A 89 -5.55 16.95 -2.85
N ARG A 90 -6.40 15.93 -2.76
CA ARG A 90 -6.47 15.04 -1.59
C ARG A 90 -6.49 13.62 -2.11
N GLN A 91 -5.44 12.87 -1.79
CA GLN A 91 -5.30 11.47 -2.22
C GLN A 91 -6.14 10.57 -1.31
N ASP A 92 -6.89 9.65 -1.90
CA ASP A 92 -7.60 8.63 -1.13
C ASP A 92 -6.61 7.57 -0.62
N PHE A 93 -6.81 7.06 0.59
CA PHE A 93 -5.96 6.04 1.19
C PHE A 93 -6.78 4.97 1.92
N SER A 94 -6.17 3.79 2.06
CA SER A 94 -6.62 2.72 2.94
C SER A 94 -5.48 2.35 3.87
N ARG A 95 -5.76 2.30 5.17
CA ARG A 95 -4.87 1.75 6.18
C ARG A 95 -5.23 0.28 6.38
N VAL A 96 -4.26 -0.59 6.21
CA VAL A 96 -4.43 -2.04 6.32
C VAL A 96 -3.49 -2.55 7.40
N ARG A 97 -4.02 -3.30 8.35
CA ARG A 97 -3.23 -4.04 9.33
C ARG A 97 -3.00 -5.46 8.81
N ILE A 98 -1.76 -5.91 8.84
CA ILE A 98 -1.37 -7.25 8.39
C ILE A 98 -1.73 -8.24 9.49
N SER A 99 -2.54 -9.23 9.15
CA SER A 99 -2.97 -10.27 10.09
C SER A 99 -1.96 -11.41 10.11
N GLU A 100 -1.73 -12.03 8.95
CA GLU A 100 -0.90 -13.22 8.82
C GLU A 100 -0.25 -13.29 7.43
N ILE A 101 0.86 -14.01 7.37
CA ILE A 101 1.52 -14.40 6.12
C ILE A 101 1.44 -15.92 6.09
N VAL A 102 0.78 -16.47 5.08
CA VAL A 102 0.57 -17.91 4.89
C VAL A 102 1.44 -18.36 3.72
N ALA A 103 2.33 -19.31 3.98
CA ALA A 103 3.04 -20.05 2.92
C ALA A 103 2.38 -21.42 2.76
N HIS A 104 2.12 -21.81 1.52
CA HIS A 104 1.55 -23.10 1.13
C HIS A 104 2.63 -24.12 0.74
#